data_AF-A6IRK1-F1
#
_entry.id   AF-A6IRK1-F1
#
_cell.length_a   1.000
_cell.length_b   1.000
_cell.length_c   1.000
_cell.angle_alpha   90.00
_cell.angle_beta   90.00
_cell.angle_gamma   90.00
#
_symmetry.space_group_name_H-M   'P 1'
#
loop_
_entity.id
_entity.type
_entity.pdbx_description
1 polymer ?
#
loop_
_entity_poly.entity_id
_entity_poly.type
_entity_poly.pdbx_seq_one_letter_code
_entity_poly.pdbx_strand_id
1 'polypeptide(L)'
;MPRVPATLYACLLGLCALVPRLAGLNICTSGSATSCEECLLIHPKCAWCSKEYFGNPRSIISRCDLKANLIRNGCGGEIESPASSTHVLRNLPLSSKGSSAMGSDVIQMTPQEIAVSLRPGDQATFQLQVRQVEDYPVDLYYLMDLSLSMKDDLDNIRSLGTKLAEEMRKLTSNFRLGFGSFVDKDISPFSYTAPRYQTNPCIG
;
A
#
# COMPACT_ATOMS: atom_id res chain seq x y z
N MET A 1 17.12 55.57 -21.85
CA MET A 1 15.95 54.72 -21.48
C MET A 1 14.69 55.58 -21.59
N PRO A 2 13.83 55.39 -22.60
CA PRO A 2 12.58 56.13 -22.67
C PRO A 2 11.56 55.50 -21.70
N ARG A 3 10.97 56.33 -20.84
CA ARG A 3 9.86 55.94 -19.96
C ARG A 3 8.60 55.81 -20.81
N VAL A 4 8.11 54.58 -20.96
CA VAL A 4 6.82 54.30 -21.61
C VAL A 4 5.71 54.85 -20.70
N PRO A 5 4.73 55.60 -21.23
CA PRO A 5 3.70 56.23 -20.42
C PRO A 5 2.75 55.19 -19.81
N ALA A 6 2.49 55.34 -18.51
CA ALA A 6 1.67 54.44 -17.68
C ALA A 6 0.21 54.27 -18.17
N THR A 7 -0.24 55.09 -19.11
CA THR A 7 -1.57 55.03 -19.72
C THR A 7 -1.76 53.80 -20.61
N LEU A 8 -0.69 53.25 -21.20
CA LEU A 8 -0.76 52.02 -22.01
C LEU A 8 -0.99 50.76 -21.16
N TYR A 9 -0.46 50.72 -19.93
CA TYR A 9 -0.66 49.59 -19.00
C TYR A 9 -2.09 49.52 -18.45
N ALA A 10 -2.74 50.67 -18.25
CA ALA A 10 -4.13 50.72 -17.79
C ALA A 10 -5.12 50.19 -18.84
N CYS A 11 -4.87 50.45 -20.14
CA CYS A 11 -5.69 49.87 -21.22
C CYS A 11 -5.51 48.34 -21.33
N LEU A 12 -4.28 47.83 -21.19
CA LEU A 12 -4.01 46.38 -21.25
C LEU A 12 -4.67 45.59 -20.10
N LEU A 13 -4.75 46.19 -18.90
CA LEU A 13 -5.45 45.60 -17.75
C LEU A 13 -6.99 45.70 -17.87
N GLY A 14 -7.50 46.77 -18.47
CA GLY A 14 -8.94 46.94 -18.74
C GLY A 14 -9.48 45.98 -19.81
N LEU A 15 -8.71 45.69 -20.86
CA LEU A 15 -9.10 44.73 -21.90
C LEU A 15 -9.11 43.27 -21.41
N CYS A 16 -8.29 42.92 -20.41
CA CYS A 16 -8.25 41.56 -19.87
C CYS A 16 -9.49 41.21 -19.01
N ALA A 17 -10.18 42.21 -18.47
CA ALA A 17 -11.43 42.04 -17.71
C ALA A 17 -12.68 41.83 -18.60
N LEU A 18 -12.54 42.04 -19.91
CA LEU A 18 -13.59 41.85 -20.91
C LEU A 18 -13.48 40.52 -21.66
N VAL A 19 -12.51 39.67 -21.33
CA VAL A 19 -12.46 38.31 -21.87
C VAL A 19 -13.55 37.50 -21.16
N PRO A 20 -14.66 37.13 -21.84
CA PRO A 20 -15.59 36.19 -21.25
C PRO A 20 -14.79 34.93 -20.91
N ARG A 21 -14.79 34.52 -19.63
CA ARG A 21 -14.36 33.16 -19.28
C ARG A 21 -15.14 32.24 -20.21
N LEU A 22 -14.47 31.47 -21.07
CA LEU A 22 -15.14 30.47 -21.90
C LEU A 22 -15.87 29.51 -20.95
N ALA A 23 -17.16 29.78 -20.75
CA ALA A 23 -18.03 29.01 -19.90
C ALA A 23 -18.31 27.70 -20.63
N GLY A 24 -17.50 26.68 -20.37
CA GLY A 24 -17.69 25.37 -20.97
C GLY A 24 -16.47 24.47 -20.98
N LEU A 25 -15.24 25.02 -20.96
CA LEU A 25 -14.05 24.18 -20.93
C LEU A 25 -13.72 23.69 -19.52
N ASN A 26 -13.72 22.37 -19.36
CA ASN A 26 -13.17 21.66 -18.23
C ASN A 26 -12.36 20.45 -18.72
N ILE A 27 -11.74 19.73 -17.78
CA ILE A 27 -10.87 18.58 -18.05
C ILE A 27 -11.54 17.50 -18.92
N CYS A 28 -12.86 17.31 -18.81
CA CYS A 28 -13.60 16.30 -19.55
C CYS A 28 -13.89 16.74 -20.99
N THR A 29 -14.22 18.01 -21.19
CA THR A 29 -14.51 18.56 -22.52
C THR A 29 -13.25 18.87 -23.33
N SER A 30 -12.10 19.08 -22.67
CA SER A 30 -10.82 19.34 -23.35
C SER A 30 -10.23 18.11 -24.05
N GLY A 31 -10.64 16.90 -23.65
CA GLY A 31 -10.12 15.65 -24.21
C GLY A 31 -10.76 15.24 -25.54
N SER A 32 -11.79 15.95 -26.03
CA SER A 32 -12.48 15.68 -27.30
C SER A 32 -12.88 14.20 -27.49
N ALA A 33 -13.29 13.53 -26.40
CA ALA A 33 -13.63 12.10 -26.44
C ALA A 33 -14.74 11.81 -27.44
N THR A 34 -14.50 10.83 -28.32
CA THR A 34 -15.44 10.39 -29.35
C THR A 34 -16.24 9.16 -28.93
N SER A 35 -15.77 8.45 -27.90
CA SER A 35 -16.42 7.27 -27.33
C SER A 35 -16.61 7.38 -25.81
N CYS A 36 -17.52 6.56 -25.26
CA CYS A 36 -17.71 6.44 -23.82
C CYS A 36 -16.42 6.00 -23.11
N GLU A 37 -15.70 5.03 -23.69
CA GLU A 37 -14.45 4.52 -23.15
C GLU A 37 -13.38 5.62 -23.04
N GLU A 38 -13.14 6.36 -24.14
CA GLU A 38 -12.21 7.49 -24.15
C GLU A 38 -12.58 8.54 -23.08
N CYS A 39 -13.88 8.83 -22.94
CA CYS A 39 -14.36 9.80 -21.96
C CYS A 39 -14.06 9.37 -20.51
N LEU A 40 -14.30 8.09 -20.19
CA LEU A 40 -14.13 7.57 -18.84
C LEU A 40 -12.65 7.45 -18.46
N LEU A 41 -11.74 7.34 -19.43
CA LEU A 41 -10.28 7.31 -19.25
C LEU A 41 -9.66 8.70 -18.99
N ILE A 42 -10.31 9.80 -19.39
CA ILE A 42 -9.75 11.16 -19.22
C ILE A 42 -9.55 11.50 -17.73
N HIS A 43 -10.60 11.37 -16.93
CA HIS A 43 -10.57 11.72 -15.52
C HIS A 43 -11.76 11.09 -14.76
N PRO A 44 -11.60 10.72 -13.47
CA PRO A 44 -12.67 10.09 -12.67
C PRO A 44 -13.93 10.93 -12.47
N LYS A 45 -13.84 12.26 -12.64
CA LYS A 45 -15.00 13.18 -12.54
C LYS A 45 -15.81 13.28 -13.83
N CYS A 46 -15.33 12.73 -14.94
CA CYS A 46 -16.02 12.78 -16.22
C CYS A 46 -17.19 11.79 -16.24
N ALA A 47 -18.15 12.05 -17.11
CA ALA A 47 -19.29 11.20 -17.34
C ALA A 47 -19.66 11.29 -18.82
N TRP A 48 -20.32 10.26 -19.33
CA TRP A 48 -20.74 10.18 -20.72
C TRP A 48 -22.27 10.14 -20.82
N CYS A 49 -22.85 10.90 -21.75
CA CYS A 49 -24.28 10.85 -22.04
C CYS A 49 -24.55 9.99 -23.28
N SER A 50 -25.22 8.84 -23.09
CA SER A 50 -25.62 7.92 -24.16
C SER A 50 -26.95 8.28 -24.82
N LYS A 51 -27.65 9.34 -24.35
CA LYS A 51 -28.91 9.81 -24.92
C LYS A 51 -28.83 10.13 -26.40
N GLU A 52 -29.69 9.51 -27.22
CA GLU A 52 -29.69 9.68 -28.68
C GLU A 52 -29.86 11.17 -29.05
N TYR A 53 -30.94 11.79 -28.59
CA TYR A 53 -31.22 13.22 -28.76
C TYR A 53 -30.66 14.03 -27.59
N PHE A 54 -29.36 14.30 -27.65
CA PHE A 54 -28.65 15.10 -26.66
C PHE A 54 -28.13 16.41 -27.24
N GLY A 55 -28.44 17.50 -26.53
CA GLY A 55 -28.06 18.85 -26.92
C GLY A 55 -29.01 19.53 -27.91
N ASN A 56 -28.72 20.79 -28.25
CA ASN A 56 -29.47 21.58 -29.23
C ASN A 56 -28.66 21.62 -30.54
N PRO A 57 -29.28 21.48 -31.73
CA PRO A 57 -28.60 21.66 -33.02
C PRO A 57 -27.77 22.94 -33.16
N ARG A 58 -28.07 23.97 -32.34
CA ARG A 58 -27.38 25.26 -32.33
C ARG A 58 -26.18 25.35 -31.37
N SER A 59 -25.88 24.29 -30.62
CA SER A 59 -24.81 24.27 -29.62
C SER A 59 -23.96 23.00 -29.75
N ILE A 60 -22.63 23.15 -29.78
CA ILE A 60 -21.69 22.02 -29.69
C ILE A 60 -21.69 21.54 -28.23
N ILE A 61 -22.53 20.57 -27.91
CA ILE A 61 -22.57 19.96 -26.58
C ILE A 61 -21.80 18.65 -26.62
N SER A 62 -20.72 18.58 -25.84
CA SER A 62 -19.93 17.36 -25.68
C SER A 62 -20.74 16.30 -24.93
N ARG A 63 -20.74 15.07 -25.44
CA ARG A 63 -21.27 13.90 -24.71
C ARG A 63 -20.43 13.54 -23.49
N CYS A 64 -19.15 13.93 -23.49
CA CYS A 64 -18.23 13.80 -22.38
C CYS A 64 -18.12 15.11 -21.60
N ASP A 65 -18.61 15.14 -20.38
CA ASP A 65 -18.53 16.32 -19.50
C ASP A 65 -18.65 15.89 -18.02
N LEU A 66 -18.53 16.82 -17.08
CA LEU A 66 -18.88 16.59 -15.69
C LEU A 66 -20.36 16.19 -15.58
N LYS A 67 -20.66 15.23 -14.70
CA LYS A 67 -22.03 14.72 -14.48
C LYS A 67 -23.06 15.84 -14.25
N ALA A 68 -22.71 16.85 -13.46
CA ALA A 68 -23.59 18.00 -13.20
C ALA A 68 -23.91 18.84 -14.46
N ASN A 69 -22.94 18.98 -15.37
CA ASN A 69 -23.13 19.70 -16.63
C ASN A 69 -24.05 18.92 -17.58
N LEU A 70 -23.87 17.59 -17.68
CA LEU A 70 -24.73 16.72 -18.48
C LEU A 70 -26.20 16.78 -18.02
N ILE A 71 -26.42 16.74 -16.71
CA ILE A 71 -27.76 16.88 -16.12
C ILE A 71 -28.38 18.24 -16.49
N ARG A 72 -27.62 19.33 -16.31
CA ARG A 72 -28.08 20.69 -16.68
C ARG A 72 -28.40 20.81 -18.18
N ASN A 73 -27.70 20.07 -19.03
CA ASN A 73 -27.89 20.06 -20.48
C ASN A 73 -28.97 19.04 -20.93
N GLY A 74 -29.73 18.44 -20.01
CA GLY A 74 -30.89 17.60 -20.33
C GLY A 74 -30.62 16.10 -20.47
N CYS A 75 -29.48 15.60 -19.96
CA CYS A 75 -29.20 14.17 -19.82
C CYS A 75 -29.64 13.68 -18.43
N GLY A 76 -30.87 13.17 -18.31
CA GLY A 76 -31.50 12.87 -17.01
C GLY A 76 -31.27 11.45 -16.46
N GLY A 77 -31.07 10.45 -17.33
CA GLY A 77 -30.96 9.04 -16.91
C GLY A 77 -29.96 8.19 -17.71
N GLU A 78 -29.58 8.62 -18.90
CA GLU A 78 -28.66 7.91 -19.79
C GLU A 78 -27.22 8.41 -19.60
N ILE A 79 -26.79 8.50 -18.33
CA ILE A 79 -25.44 8.93 -17.95
C ILE A 79 -24.62 7.73 -17.49
N GLU A 80 -23.56 7.42 -18.23
CA GLU A 80 -22.51 6.49 -17.82
C GLU A 80 -21.47 7.21 -16.96
N SER A 81 -21.42 6.84 -15.69
CA SER A 81 -20.43 7.35 -14.76
C SER A 81 -20.14 6.30 -13.68
N PRO A 82 -19.40 5.24 -14.02
CA PRO A 82 -18.95 4.26 -13.04
C PRO A 82 -18.16 4.99 -11.94
N ALA A 83 -18.35 4.57 -10.70
CA ALA A 83 -17.63 5.08 -9.54
C ALA A 83 -16.81 3.95 -8.93
N SER A 84 -15.67 4.28 -8.32
CA SER A 84 -14.93 3.27 -7.57
C SER A 84 -15.69 2.84 -6.33
N SER A 85 -15.62 1.55 -6.00
CA SER A 85 -16.27 0.98 -4.83
C SER A 85 -15.40 -0.05 -4.13
N THR A 86 -15.62 -0.20 -2.82
CA THR A 86 -15.01 -1.21 -1.97
C THR A 86 -16.13 -2.02 -1.33
N HIS A 87 -16.03 -3.35 -1.44
CA HIS A 87 -16.98 -4.30 -0.87
C HIS A 87 -16.23 -5.29 0.01
N VAL A 88 -16.67 -5.45 1.25
CA VAL A 88 -16.06 -6.41 2.16
C VAL A 88 -16.68 -7.77 1.92
N LEU A 89 -15.84 -8.76 1.57
CA LEU A 89 -16.28 -10.13 1.31
C LEU A 89 -16.17 -11.01 2.57
N ARG A 90 -15.13 -10.80 3.38
CA ARG A 90 -14.89 -11.55 4.62
C ARG A 90 -14.41 -10.62 5.73
N ASN A 91 -15.17 -10.58 6.84
CA ASN A 91 -14.96 -9.68 7.98
C ASN A 91 -15.16 -10.40 9.31
N LEU A 92 -14.22 -11.27 9.65
CA LEU A 92 -14.15 -11.96 10.92
C LEU A 92 -13.56 -11.02 11.99
N PRO A 93 -14.10 -11.06 13.22
CA PRO A 93 -13.64 -10.19 14.30
C PRO A 93 -12.20 -10.50 14.72
N LEU A 94 -11.50 -9.47 15.22
CA LEU A 94 -10.16 -9.62 15.78
C LEU A 94 -10.21 -10.56 17.00
N SER A 95 -9.23 -11.47 17.07
CA SER A 95 -9.08 -12.40 18.19
C SER A 95 -8.59 -11.69 19.44
N SER A 96 -8.99 -12.19 20.62
CA SER A 96 -8.54 -11.66 21.91
C SER A 96 -7.25 -12.30 22.41
N LYS A 97 -6.97 -13.57 22.06
CA LYS A 97 -5.77 -14.32 22.43
C LYS A 97 -5.27 -15.18 21.28
N GLY A 98 -3.96 -15.40 21.24
CA GLY A 98 -3.26 -16.24 20.26
C GLY A 98 -3.23 -17.74 20.58
N SER A 99 -3.55 -18.11 21.82
CA SER A 99 -3.67 -19.50 22.25
C SER A 99 -5.11 -20.00 22.11
N SER A 100 -5.43 -20.62 20.98
CA SER A 100 -6.61 -21.46 20.88
C SER A 100 -6.23 -22.91 21.17
N ALA A 101 -6.94 -23.56 22.09
CA ALA A 101 -6.76 -24.98 22.44
C ALA A 101 -7.07 -25.94 21.26
N MET A 102 -7.43 -25.40 20.09
CA MET A 102 -8.04 -26.14 18.99
C MET A 102 -7.77 -25.47 17.63
N GLY A 103 -6.50 -25.16 17.33
CA GLY A 103 -6.03 -24.88 15.96
C GLY A 103 -6.83 -23.85 15.15
N SER A 104 -7.59 -22.97 15.81
CA SER A 104 -8.42 -21.98 15.13
C SER A 104 -7.53 -20.81 14.76
N ASP A 105 -7.59 -20.39 13.49
CA ASP A 105 -6.81 -19.28 12.95
C ASP A 105 -6.98 -18.03 13.83
N VAL A 106 -5.87 -17.59 14.42
CA VAL A 106 -5.80 -16.36 15.21
C VAL A 106 -5.93 -15.17 14.25
N ILE A 107 -6.97 -14.37 14.45
CA ILE A 107 -7.31 -13.26 13.55
C ILE A 107 -6.72 -11.95 14.08
N GLN A 108 -5.62 -11.50 13.50
CA GLN A 108 -4.93 -10.26 13.88
C GLN A 108 -5.25 -9.06 12.97
N MET A 109 -5.96 -9.31 11.86
CA MET A 109 -6.30 -8.30 10.86
C MET A 109 -7.74 -8.45 10.40
N THR A 110 -8.44 -7.33 10.22
CA THR A 110 -9.79 -7.31 9.66
C THR A 110 -10.05 -6.06 8.80
N PRO A 111 -10.77 -6.17 7.66
CA PRO A 111 -11.33 -7.40 7.06
C PRO A 111 -10.26 -8.32 6.48
N GLN A 112 -10.61 -9.59 6.25
CA GLN A 112 -9.67 -10.58 5.67
C GLN A 112 -9.76 -10.64 4.15
N GLU A 113 -10.89 -10.20 3.57
CA GLU A 113 -11.08 -10.19 2.13
C GLU A 113 -11.99 -9.03 1.71
N ILE A 114 -11.56 -8.30 0.69
CA ILE A 114 -12.30 -7.21 0.08
C ILE A 114 -12.25 -7.34 -1.44
N ALA A 115 -13.33 -6.96 -2.11
CA ALA A 115 -13.37 -6.70 -3.55
C ALA A 115 -13.33 -5.19 -3.78
N VAL A 116 -12.43 -4.75 -4.64
CA VAL A 116 -12.28 -3.34 -5.01
C VAL A 116 -12.52 -3.19 -6.50
N SER A 117 -13.50 -2.37 -6.87
CA SER A 117 -13.73 -1.96 -8.25
C SER A 117 -13.20 -0.54 -8.42
N LEU A 118 -12.20 -0.36 -9.27
CA LEU A 118 -11.54 0.94 -9.47
C LEU A 118 -11.86 1.51 -10.85
N ARG A 119 -12.26 2.77 -10.87
CA ARG A 119 -12.29 3.58 -12.07
C ARG A 119 -10.88 4.14 -12.36
N PRO A 120 -10.41 4.12 -13.62
CA PRO A 120 -9.12 4.72 -13.97
C PRO A 120 -8.96 6.16 -13.46
N GLY A 121 -7.87 6.41 -12.72
CA GLY A 121 -7.55 7.70 -12.11
C GLY A 121 -8.34 8.05 -10.84
N ASP A 122 -9.30 7.23 -10.44
CA ASP A 122 -10.07 7.39 -9.20
C ASP A 122 -9.38 6.69 -8.02
N GLN A 123 -9.86 6.96 -6.80
CA GLN A 123 -9.34 6.36 -5.58
C GLN A 123 -10.46 5.67 -4.81
N ALA A 124 -10.16 4.50 -4.25
CA ALA A 124 -11.03 3.83 -3.29
C ALA A 124 -10.30 3.68 -1.96
N THR A 125 -11.05 3.82 -0.86
CA THR A 125 -10.51 3.69 0.49
C THR A 125 -11.26 2.61 1.23
N PHE A 126 -10.53 1.85 2.04
CA PHE A 126 -11.07 0.89 2.98
C PHE A 126 -10.30 0.97 4.29
N GLN A 127 -10.92 0.53 5.37
CA GLN A 127 -10.32 0.55 6.71
C GLN A 127 -9.76 -0.84 7.02
N LEU A 128 -8.50 -0.89 7.42
CA LEU A 128 -7.84 -2.09 7.91
C LEU A 128 -7.53 -1.90 9.39
N GLN A 129 -8.03 -2.81 10.23
CA GLN A 129 -7.72 -2.84 11.64
C GLN A 129 -6.72 -3.96 11.91
N VAL A 130 -5.66 -3.64 12.65
CA VAL A 130 -4.61 -4.58 13.02
C VAL A 130 -4.45 -4.56 14.53
N ARG A 131 -4.37 -5.73 15.14
CA ARG A 131 -4.10 -5.89 16.56
C ARG A 131 -3.11 -7.01 16.77
N GLN A 132 -2.06 -6.73 17.53
CA GLN A 132 -1.20 -7.77 18.08
C GLN A 132 -1.96 -8.51 19.18
N VAL A 133 -2.11 -9.83 19.03
CA VAL A 133 -2.75 -10.65 20.06
C VAL A 133 -1.76 -11.00 21.17
N GLU A 134 -2.29 -11.10 22.38
CA GLU A 134 -1.54 -11.63 23.53
C GLU A 134 -1.35 -13.15 23.36
N ASP A 135 -0.30 -13.71 23.97
CA ASP A 135 -0.07 -15.17 24.01
C ASP A 135 0.00 -15.81 22.61
N TYR A 136 0.77 -15.19 21.70
CA TYR A 136 1.02 -15.70 20.35
C TYR A 136 2.26 -16.62 20.34
N PRO A 137 2.27 -17.73 19.58
CA PRO A 137 3.42 -18.63 19.53
C PRO A 137 4.71 -17.93 19.08
N VAL A 138 5.83 -18.26 19.71
CA VAL A 138 7.15 -17.70 19.40
C VAL A 138 8.15 -18.82 19.17
N ASP A 139 8.80 -18.77 18.02
CA ASP A 139 9.93 -19.63 17.68
C ASP A 139 11.21 -18.79 17.71
N LEU A 140 12.19 -19.16 18.55
CA LEU A 140 13.49 -18.52 18.63
C LEU A 140 14.57 -19.51 18.21
N TYR A 141 15.38 -19.16 17.22
CA TYR A 141 16.52 -19.95 16.79
C TYR A 141 17.82 -19.23 17.16
N TYR A 142 18.54 -19.77 18.13
CA TYR A 142 19.80 -19.21 18.59
C TYR A 142 20.95 -19.75 17.75
N LEU A 143 21.56 -18.90 16.92
CA LEU A 143 22.70 -19.27 16.08
C LEU A 143 23.98 -18.66 16.67
N MET A 144 24.87 -19.52 17.16
CA MET A 144 26.02 -19.12 17.96
C MET A 144 27.35 -19.37 17.25
N ASP A 145 28.29 -18.45 17.40
CA ASP A 145 29.68 -18.73 17.05
C ASP A 145 30.30 -19.66 18.11
N LEU A 146 30.90 -20.77 17.67
CA LEU A 146 31.65 -21.72 18.50
C LEU A 146 33.16 -21.67 18.24
N SER A 147 33.65 -20.56 17.69
CA SER A 147 35.08 -20.26 17.59
C SER A 147 35.75 -20.23 18.96
N LEU A 148 37.08 -20.34 18.98
CA LEU A 148 37.85 -20.37 20.22
C LEU A 148 37.67 -19.11 21.08
N SER A 149 37.37 -17.96 20.47
CA SER A 149 37.08 -16.72 21.19
C SER A 149 35.77 -16.74 21.99
N MET A 150 34.86 -17.67 21.69
CA MET A 150 33.57 -17.80 22.39
C MET A 150 33.61 -18.84 23.52
N LYS A 151 34.81 -19.30 23.89
CA LYS A 151 35.02 -20.40 24.84
C LYS A 151 34.46 -20.08 26.23
N ASP A 152 34.66 -18.87 26.72
CA ASP A 152 34.17 -18.40 28.02
C ASP A 152 32.67 -18.06 27.99
N ASP A 153 32.14 -17.61 26.85
CA ASP A 153 30.71 -17.35 26.67
C ASP A 153 29.85 -18.62 26.67
N LEU A 154 30.40 -19.76 26.22
CA LEU A 154 29.68 -21.03 26.15
C LEU A 154 29.10 -21.45 27.51
N ASP A 155 29.83 -21.23 28.59
CA ASP A 155 29.40 -21.61 29.94
C ASP A 155 28.22 -20.75 30.41
N ASN A 156 28.19 -19.47 30.03
CA ASN A 156 27.06 -18.57 30.33
C ASN A 156 25.82 -18.96 29.52
N ILE A 157 25.98 -19.31 28.24
CA ILE A 157 24.88 -19.57 27.31
C ILE A 157 24.13 -20.87 27.65
N ARG A 158 24.82 -21.87 28.22
CA ARG A 158 24.18 -23.09 28.74
C ARG A 158 23.10 -22.78 29.79
N SER A 159 23.38 -21.87 30.72
CA SER A 159 22.42 -21.45 31.74
C SER A 159 21.33 -20.52 31.19
N LEU A 160 21.67 -19.75 30.15
CA LEU A 160 20.78 -18.78 29.53
C LEU A 160 19.61 -19.45 28.81
N GLY A 161 19.80 -20.62 28.19
CA GLY A 161 18.73 -21.33 27.47
C GLY A 161 17.51 -21.63 28.35
N THR A 162 17.75 -22.19 29.55
CA THR A 162 16.68 -22.48 30.52
C THR A 162 16.03 -21.21 31.03
N LYS A 163 16.83 -20.21 31.41
CA LYS A 163 16.32 -18.94 31.93
C LYS A 163 15.49 -18.18 30.89
N LEU A 164 15.94 -18.16 29.64
CA LEU A 164 15.21 -17.57 28.53
C LEU A 164 13.86 -18.27 28.33
N ALA A 165 13.84 -19.60 28.31
CA ALA A 165 12.60 -20.35 28.18
C ALA A 165 11.61 -20.05 29.33
N GLU A 166 12.10 -19.92 30.57
CA GLU A 166 11.28 -19.57 31.73
C GLU A 166 10.69 -18.15 31.63
N GLU A 167 11.48 -17.16 31.21
CA GLU A 167 11.00 -15.79 31.03
C GLU A 167 10.02 -15.68 29.84
N MET A 168 10.32 -16.37 28.73
CA MET A 168 9.44 -16.39 27.56
C MET A 168 8.11 -17.08 27.84
N ARG A 169 8.08 -18.10 28.70
CA ARG A 169 6.84 -18.78 29.11
C ARG A 169 5.88 -17.88 29.90
N LYS A 170 6.34 -16.75 30.44
CA LYS A 170 5.47 -15.74 31.07
C LYS A 170 4.73 -14.88 30.03
N LEU A 171 5.22 -14.83 28.79
CA LEU A 171 4.70 -14.01 27.71
C LEU A 171 3.90 -14.84 26.69
N THR A 172 4.34 -16.06 26.41
CA THR A 172 3.67 -17.00 25.50
C THR A 172 3.63 -18.40 26.08
N SER A 173 2.50 -19.06 25.94
CA SER A 173 2.26 -20.45 26.29
C SER A 173 2.91 -21.42 25.30
N ASN A 174 3.24 -20.97 24.08
CA ASN A 174 3.84 -21.77 23.02
C ASN A 174 5.17 -21.16 22.57
N PHE A 175 6.24 -21.52 23.27
CA PHE A 175 7.60 -21.10 22.96
C PHE A 175 8.44 -22.29 22.49
N ARG A 176 9.12 -22.15 21.35
CA ARG A 176 10.07 -23.15 20.84
C ARG A 176 11.45 -22.53 20.71
N LEU A 177 12.46 -23.25 21.18
CA LEU A 177 13.86 -22.84 21.12
C LEU A 177 14.64 -23.82 20.25
N GLY A 178 15.26 -23.32 19.20
CA GLY A 178 16.26 -24.04 18.40
C GLY A 178 17.67 -23.50 18.68
N PHE A 179 18.67 -24.35 18.48
CA PHE A 179 20.07 -23.97 18.59
C PHE A 179 20.84 -24.45 17.36
N GLY A 180 21.69 -23.57 16.83
CA GLY A 180 22.65 -23.88 15.80
C GLY A 180 23.99 -23.22 16.11
N SER A 181 25.04 -23.73 15.50
CA SER A 181 26.37 -23.13 15.63
C SER A 181 27.06 -22.97 14.29
N PHE A 182 27.97 -22.01 14.24
CA PHE A 182 28.88 -21.81 13.12
C PHE A 182 30.29 -21.49 13.64
N VAL A 183 31.27 -21.60 12.77
CA VAL A 183 32.63 -21.10 13.00
C VAL A 183 33.06 -20.37 11.72
N ASP A 184 33.71 -21.07 10.78
CA ASP A 184 34.06 -20.59 9.45
C ASP A 184 34.13 -21.77 8.47
N LYS A 185 34.47 -21.51 7.21
CA LYS A 185 34.69 -22.54 6.19
C LYS A 185 35.88 -23.43 6.55
N ASP A 186 35.76 -24.74 6.33
CA ASP A 186 36.81 -25.73 6.61
C ASP A 186 37.92 -25.79 5.55
N ILE A 187 38.28 -24.63 4.98
CA ILE A 187 39.26 -24.52 3.89
C ILE A 187 40.29 -23.43 4.18
N SER A 188 41.46 -23.55 3.56
CA SER A 188 42.48 -22.50 3.59
C SER A 188 41.99 -21.24 2.87
N PRO A 189 42.30 -20.02 3.38
CA PRO A 189 43.13 -19.71 4.55
C PRO A 189 42.35 -19.57 5.87
N PHE A 190 41.06 -19.91 5.90
CA PHE A 190 40.17 -19.71 7.04
C PHE A 190 40.32 -20.78 8.13
N SER A 191 40.80 -21.98 7.77
CA SER A 191 41.08 -23.07 8.70
C SER A 191 42.47 -23.67 8.47
N TYR A 192 43.07 -24.21 9.54
CA TYR A 192 44.34 -24.93 9.46
C TYR A 192 44.13 -26.32 8.84
N THR A 193 44.53 -26.48 7.57
CA THR A 193 44.31 -27.74 6.81
C THR A 193 45.44 -28.77 6.96
N ALA A 194 46.55 -28.45 7.63
CA ALA A 194 47.66 -29.37 7.80
C ALA A 194 47.27 -30.58 8.67
N PRO A 195 47.80 -31.80 8.41
CA PRO A 195 47.38 -33.04 9.10
C PRO A 195 47.40 -32.97 10.63
N ARG A 196 48.30 -32.18 11.21
CA ARG A 196 48.43 -31.99 12.67
C ARG A 196 47.19 -31.33 13.32
N TYR A 197 46.41 -30.55 12.57
CA TYR A 197 45.26 -29.79 13.07
C TYR A 197 43.91 -30.43 12.72
N GLN A 198 43.89 -31.52 11.95
CA GLN A 198 42.66 -32.16 11.49
C GLN A 198 41.80 -32.73 12.62
N THR A 199 42.44 -33.26 13.67
CA THR A 199 41.73 -33.85 14.82
C THR A 199 41.51 -32.84 15.95
N ASN A 200 42.30 -31.79 16.01
CA ASN A 200 42.17 -30.72 17.00
C ASN A 200 42.79 -29.42 16.45
N PRO A 201 41.97 -28.45 16.03
CA PRO A 201 42.44 -27.18 15.48
C PRO A 201 43.04 -26.24 16.54
N CYS A 202 42.96 -26.60 17.83
CA CYS A 202 43.41 -25.77 18.95
C CYS A 202 44.79 -26.18 19.52
N ILE A 203 45.61 -26.93 18.79
CA ILE A 203 46.93 -27.42 19.23
C ILE A 203 48.04 -26.32 19.24
N GLY A 204 47.66 -25.04 19.17
CA GLY A 204 48.57 -23.89 19.10
C GLY A 204 48.54 -23.01 20.33
#